data_AF-A0A3Q7EL30-F1
#
_entry.id   AF-A0A3Q7EL30-F1
#
_cell.length_a   1.000
_cell.length_b   1.000
_cell.length_c   1.000
_cell.angle_alpha   90.00
_cell.angle_beta   90.00
_cell.angle_gamma   90.00
#
_symmetry.space_group_name_H-M   'P 1'
#
loop_
_entity.id
_entity.type
_entity.pdbx_description
1 polymer ?
#
loop_
_entity_poly.entity_id
_entity_poly.type
_entity_poly.pdbx_seq_one_letter_code
_entity_poly.pdbx_strand_id
1 'polypeptide(L)'
;MAAAGLGWDVKVLDGLGYEELEKLTGVENFPKFKIPSRPVKGSMPEIEFEHPDCVLLVFPSGLSEFKVAYKELSCAISDFSGLDWKGKPNVLSKEHICWDIIYRTAEAAKKPLTMSNLSVVDPFQSSGTFSESSYKDLSLRELVRKRRSAVDMDGSTVMSKETFYQILLHCVPSGSHGGKKHVRQLTLPFRSLAWDSEVHAALFVHRVVGLPKGLYFLVRNENHLDDLKKDTRAEFKWVKPDGCPDDLPLYELASGDCRELSKRLSCHQDIASDGCFSLGMIAHFEPTLRNKGSWMYPRLFWETGVLGQVLYLESHAVGISATGIGCFFDDPVHEVLGLKGSKFQSLYHFTVGGPVVDKRIMSLPAYPGTSDDA
;
A
#
# COMPACT_ATOMS: atom_id res chain seq x y z
N MET A 1 2.40 -2.40 -12.56
CA MET A 1 2.90 -3.75 -12.89
C MET A 1 2.42 -4.23 -14.25
N ALA A 2 1.11 -4.28 -14.54
CA ALA A 2 0.64 -4.67 -15.88
C ALA A 2 1.25 -3.81 -17.01
N ALA A 3 1.26 -2.49 -16.85
CA ALA A 3 1.93 -1.56 -17.76
C ALA A 3 3.41 -1.91 -17.97
N ALA A 4 4.16 -2.13 -16.88
CA ALA A 4 5.59 -2.47 -16.94
C ALA A 4 5.85 -3.78 -17.70
N GLY A 5 4.99 -4.80 -17.51
CA GLY A 5 5.07 -6.05 -18.27
C GLY A 5 4.81 -5.89 -19.77
N LEU A 6 4.25 -4.76 -20.20
CA LEU A 6 4.01 -4.39 -21.59
C LEU A 6 5.00 -3.33 -22.12
N GLY A 7 6.04 -2.98 -21.34
CA GLY A 7 7.03 -1.97 -21.72
C GLY A 7 6.63 -0.52 -21.45
N TRP A 8 5.65 -0.29 -20.57
CA TRP A 8 5.15 1.03 -20.20
C TRP A 8 5.44 1.38 -18.73
N ASP A 9 5.79 2.64 -18.48
CA ASP A 9 5.85 3.22 -17.16
C ASP A 9 4.54 3.94 -16.81
N VAL A 10 4.29 4.07 -15.51
CA VAL A 10 3.10 4.72 -14.95
C VAL A 10 3.53 5.67 -13.87
N LYS A 11 2.95 6.88 -13.85
CA LYS A 11 3.11 7.85 -12.77
C LYS A 11 1.76 8.48 -12.42
N VAL A 12 1.49 8.64 -11.14
CA VAL A 12 0.37 9.46 -10.66
C VAL A 12 0.67 10.92 -11.00
N LEU A 13 -0.27 11.60 -11.66
CA LEU A 13 -0.21 13.04 -11.91
C LEU A 13 -0.58 13.82 -10.65
N ASP A 14 0.25 13.69 -9.62
CA ASP A 14 -0.01 14.20 -8.28
C ASP A 14 -0.09 15.73 -8.24
N GLY A 15 0.39 16.46 -9.27
CA GLY A 15 0.25 17.91 -9.34
C GLY A 15 -1.19 18.40 -9.53
N LEU A 16 -2.09 17.58 -10.09
CA LEU A 16 -3.50 17.94 -10.24
C LEU A 16 -4.20 18.04 -8.87
N GLY A 17 -5.04 19.06 -8.70
CA GLY A 17 -5.88 19.23 -7.53
C GLY A 17 -7.22 18.52 -7.67
N TYR A 18 -7.98 18.49 -6.58
CA TYR A 18 -9.30 17.87 -6.54
C TYR A 18 -10.25 18.51 -7.57
N GLU A 19 -10.24 19.83 -7.71
CA GLU A 19 -11.10 20.54 -8.67
C GLU A 19 -10.77 20.20 -10.13
N GLU A 20 -9.49 20.04 -10.48
CA GLU A 20 -9.11 19.58 -11.82
C GLU A 20 -9.62 18.16 -12.08
N LEU A 21 -9.54 17.28 -11.09
CA LEU A 21 -10.03 15.91 -11.25
C LEU A 21 -11.56 15.85 -11.34
N GLU A 22 -12.29 16.70 -10.61
CA GLU A 22 -13.76 16.80 -10.73
C GLU A 22 -14.17 17.23 -12.15
N LYS A 23 -13.50 18.25 -12.72
CA LYS A 23 -13.73 18.70 -14.10
C LYS A 23 -13.43 17.61 -15.12
N LEU A 24 -12.27 16.98 -14.99
CA LEU A 24 -11.80 15.94 -15.91
C LEU A 24 -12.73 14.72 -15.93
N THR A 25 -13.38 14.41 -14.81
CA THR A 25 -14.28 13.24 -14.67
C THR A 25 -15.77 13.59 -14.79
N GLY A 26 -16.11 14.88 -14.86
CA GLY A 26 -17.49 15.35 -14.92
C GLY A 26 -18.23 15.31 -13.58
N VAL A 27 -17.53 14.94 -12.50
CA VAL A 27 -18.11 14.81 -11.16
C VAL A 27 -18.61 16.15 -10.62
N GLU A 28 -18.01 17.27 -11.06
CA GLU A 28 -18.42 18.63 -10.67
C GLU A 28 -19.89 18.95 -11.01
N ASN A 29 -20.48 18.24 -11.98
CA ASN A 29 -21.85 18.47 -12.42
C ASN A 29 -22.90 17.86 -11.47
N PHE A 30 -22.48 17.07 -10.48
CA PHE A 30 -23.37 16.49 -9.50
C PHE A 30 -23.58 17.42 -8.29
N PRO A 31 -24.76 17.37 -7.65
CA PRO A 31 -25.04 18.17 -6.46
C PRO A 31 -24.04 17.89 -5.34
N LYS A 32 -23.53 18.95 -4.72
CA LYS A 32 -22.66 18.82 -3.54
C LYS A 32 -23.45 18.31 -2.33
N PHE A 33 -22.92 17.28 -1.68
CA PHE A 33 -23.50 16.74 -0.46
C PHE A 33 -23.36 17.71 0.72
N LYS A 34 -24.47 18.01 1.40
CA LYS A 34 -24.46 18.83 2.61
C LYS A 34 -24.19 17.95 3.82
N ILE A 35 -22.97 18.00 4.34
CA ILE A 35 -22.56 17.19 5.48
C ILE A 35 -23.36 17.61 6.74
N PRO A 36 -24.05 16.67 7.41
CA PRO A 36 -24.80 16.95 8.64
C PRO A 36 -23.87 17.30 9.81
N SER A 37 -24.43 17.95 10.83
CA SER A 37 -23.65 18.38 12.01
C SER A 37 -23.24 17.23 12.94
N ARG A 38 -23.90 16.08 12.81
CA ARG A 38 -23.73 14.86 13.61
C ARG A 38 -24.10 13.62 12.77
N PRO A 39 -23.81 12.40 13.25
CA PRO A 39 -24.24 11.20 12.56
C PRO A 39 -25.76 11.11 12.46
N VAL A 40 -26.26 10.76 11.28
CA VAL A 40 -27.70 10.65 11.00
C VAL A 40 -27.98 9.44 10.11
N LYS A 41 -29.17 8.85 10.29
CA LYS A 41 -29.69 7.80 9.42
C LYS A 41 -30.93 8.32 8.68
N GLY A 42 -31.04 8.05 7.40
CA GLY A 42 -32.20 8.44 6.59
C GLY A 42 -31.98 8.19 5.10
N SER A 43 -32.97 8.58 4.29
CA SER A 43 -32.82 8.60 2.83
C SER A 43 -32.01 9.83 2.43
N MET A 44 -30.77 9.62 1.98
CA MET A 44 -29.83 10.67 1.56
C MET A 44 -29.11 10.21 0.28
N PRO A 45 -29.80 9.97 -0.85
CA PRO A 45 -29.18 9.44 -2.07
C PRO A 45 -28.00 10.29 -2.57
N GLU A 46 -28.00 11.60 -2.28
CA GLU A 46 -26.90 12.52 -2.57
C GLU A 46 -25.58 12.17 -1.87
N ILE A 47 -25.58 11.30 -0.85
CA ILE A 47 -24.37 10.83 -0.15
C ILE A 47 -23.57 9.80 -0.97
N GLU A 48 -24.18 9.21 -2.00
CA GLU A 48 -23.55 8.25 -2.91
C GLU A 48 -22.82 8.96 -4.07
N PHE A 49 -22.47 10.23 -3.89
CA PHE A 49 -21.70 10.99 -4.86
C PHE A 49 -20.33 10.36 -5.10
N GLU A 50 -19.88 10.39 -6.36
CA GLU A 50 -18.59 9.86 -6.76
C GLU A 50 -17.46 10.81 -6.30
N HIS A 51 -16.29 10.25 -6.02
CA HIS A 51 -15.10 11.01 -5.66
C HIS A 51 -14.02 10.77 -6.71
N PRO A 52 -13.44 11.83 -7.30
CA PRO A 52 -12.28 11.64 -8.16
C PRO A 52 -11.03 11.35 -7.31
N ASP A 53 -10.32 10.27 -7.62
CA ASP A 53 -9.12 9.85 -6.88
C ASP A 53 -7.82 10.36 -7.53
N CYS A 54 -7.47 9.85 -8.71
CA CYS A 54 -6.25 10.20 -9.41
C CYS A 54 -6.33 10.03 -10.92
N VAL A 55 -5.37 10.65 -11.60
CA VAL A 55 -5.01 10.37 -13.00
C VAL A 55 -3.67 9.68 -13.02
N LEU A 56 -3.58 8.60 -13.79
CA LEU A 56 -2.35 7.89 -14.07
C LEU A 56 -1.89 8.25 -15.48
N LEU A 57 -0.69 8.81 -15.58
CA LEU A 57 -0.01 8.97 -16.85
C LEU A 57 0.69 7.65 -17.20
N VAL A 58 0.39 7.13 -18.39
CA VAL A 58 1.02 5.94 -18.95
C VAL A 58 1.89 6.36 -20.12
N PHE A 59 3.17 5.96 -20.11
CA PHE A 59 4.16 6.40 -21.11
C PHE A 59 5.18 5.29 -21.40
N PRO A 60 5.85 5.28 -22.56
CA PRO A 60 6.84 4.27 -22.88
C PRO A 60 7.98 4.22 -21.85
N SER A 61 8.37 3.02 -21.44
CA SER A 61 9.54 2.84 -20.57
C SER A 61 10.83 3.23 -21.29
N GLY A 62 11.84 3.66 -20.52
CA GLY A 62 13.15 4.04 -21.07
C GLY A 62 13.24 5.46 -21.64
N LEU A 63 12.18 6.26 -21.55
CA LEU A 63 12.26 7.70 -21.82
C LEU A 63 13.21 8.37 -20.81
N SER A 64 14.09 9.25 -21.30
CA SER A 64 15.07 9.96 -20.47
C SER A 64 14.50 11.18 -19.77
N GLU A 65 13.54 11.86 -20.38
CA GLU A 65 12.93 13.06 -19.84
C GLU A 65 11.47 13.17 -20.29
N PHE A 66 10.58 13.37 -19.32
CA PHE A 66 9.17 13.69 -19.57
C PHE A 66 8.73 14.67 -18.49
N LYS A 67 8.26 15.84 -18.91
CA LYS A 67 7.76 16.91 -18.04
C LYS A 67 6.28 17.09 -18.27
N VAL A 68 5.54 17.28 -17.18
CA VAL A 68 4.13 17.65 -17.24
C VAL A 68 4.01 19.12 -16.91
N ALA A 69 3.52 19.90 -17.89
CA ALA A 69 3.18 21.30 -17.69
C ALA A 69 1.80 21.41 -17.03
N TYR A 70 1.75 21.28 -15.69
CA TYR A 70 0.50 21.25 -14.95
C TYR A 70 -0.39 22.48 -15.16
N LYS A 71 0.21 23.64 -15.46
CA LYS A 71 -0.53 24.86 -15.82
C LYS A 71 -1.34 24.68 -17.09
N GLU A 72 -0.67 24.25 -18.17
CA GLU A 72 -1.29 24.04 -19.47
C GLU A 72 -2.32 22.90 -19.40
N LEU A 73 -1.99 21.84 -18.65
CA LEU A 73 -2.88 20.73 -18.41
C LEU A 73 -4.15 21.17 -17.64
N SER A 74 -4.02 21.96 -16.56
CA SER A 74 -5.18 22.50 -15.82
C SER A 74 -6.04 23.43 -16.69
N CYS A 75 -5.42 24.26 -17.55
CA CYS A 75 -6.16 25.06 -18.54
C CYS A 75 -6.96 24.16 -19.50
N ALA A 76 -6.34 23.14 -20.09
CA ALA A 76 -7.01 22.22 -21.00
C ALA A 76 -8.13 21.41 -20.31
N ILE A 77 -7.93 21.01 -19.05
CA ILE A 77 -8.95 20.33 -18.24
C ILE A 77 -10.16 21.25 -18.00
N SER A 78 -9.96 22.56 -17.91
CA SER A 78 -11.07 23.49 -17.67
C SER A 78 -12.12 23.48 -18.79
N ASP A 79 -11.72 23.11 -20.01
CA ASP A 79 -12.64 22.97 -21.15
C ASP A 79 -13.63 21.79 -20.95
N PHE A 80 -13.32 20.82 -20.08
CA PHE A 80 -14.18 19.67 -19.80
C PHE A 80 -15.48 20.06 -19.09
N SER A 81 -15.47 21.19 -18.37
CA SER A 81 -16.68 21.75 -17.74
C SER A 81 -17.76 22.11 -18.76
N GLY A 82 -17.38 22.35 -20.02
CA GLY A 82 -18.30 22.63 -21.13
C GLY A 82 -18.84 21.39 -21.84
N LEU A 83 -18.40 20.19 -21.46
CA LEU A 83 -18.85 18.94 -22.09
C LEU A 83 -20.23 18.51 -21.60
N ASP A 84 -21.00 17.91 -22.50
CA ASP A 84 -22.30 17.31 -22.20
C ASP A 84 -22.10 15.86 -21.72
N TRP A 85 -21.91 15.71 -20.42
CA TRP A 85 -21.69 14.42 -19.76
C TRP A 85 -22.92 13.51 -19.86
N LYS A 86 -22.69 12.25 -20.28
CA LYS A 86 -23.75 11.25 -20.47
C LYS A 86 -23.70 10.17 -19.41
N GLY A 87 -24.88 9.80 -18.92
CA GLY A 87 -25.06 8.80 -17.88
C GLY A 87 -25.92 9.34 -16.74
N LYS A 88 -26.49 8.42 -15.96
CA LYS A 88 -27.18 8.74 -14.71
C LYS A 88 -26.62 7.81 -13.64
N PRO A 89 -26.06 8.32 -12.53
CA PRO A 89 -25.61 7.47 -11.45
C PRO A 89 -26.76 6.60 -10.93
N ASN A 90 -26.41 5.35 -10.59
CA ASN A 90 -27.34 4.46 -9.93
C ASN A 90 -27.45 4.85 -8.45
N VAL A 91 -28.63 4.62 -7.86
CA VAL A 91 -28.79 4.66 -6.41
C VAL A 91 -28.60 3.24 -5.89
N LEU A 92 -27.60 3.05 -5.04
CA LEU A 92 -27.20 1.76 -4.49
C LEU A 92 -28.07 1.35 -3.31
N SER A 93 -28.48 2.32 -2.48
CA SER A 93 -29.20 2.07 -1.22
C SER A 93 -30.44 2.96 -1.05
N LYS A 94 -31.49 2.39 -0.46
CA LYS A 94 -32.72 3.14 -0.10
C LYS A 94 -32.57 3.98 1.18
N GLU A 95 -31.67 3.56 2.07
CA GLU A 95 -31.34 4.25 3.31
C GLU A 95 -29.83 4.33 3.47
N HIS A 96 -29.39 5.37 4.18
CA HIS A 96 -27.99 5.69 4.38
C HIS A 96 -27.73 6.00 5.85
N ILE A 97 -26.52 5.68 6.31
CA ILE A 97 -25.98 6.17 7.58
C ILE A 97 -24.84 7.11 7.24
N CYS A 98 -25.02 8.40 7.53
CA CYS A 98 -23.98 9.39 7.38
C CYS A 98 -23.18 9.47 8.68
N TRP A 99 -21.93 9.04 8.64
CA TRP A 99 -20.93 9.36 9.65
C TRP A 99 -20.24 10.65 9.23
N ASP A 100 -20.66 11.78 9.80
CA ASP A 100 -20.23 13.11 9.35
C ASP A 100 -18.71 13.29 9.33
N ILE A 101 -17.99 12.65 10.26
CA ILE A 101 -16.53 12.70 10.33
C ILE A 101 -15.83 12.14 9.08
N ILE A 102 -16.41 11.16 8.39
CA ILE A 102 -15.83 10.59 7.16
C ILE A 102 -15.81 11.66 6.08
N TYR A 103 -16.95 12.32 5.86
CA TYR A 103 -17.10 13.33 4.82
C TYR A 103 -16.35 14.63 5.16
N ARG A 104 -16.31 15.03 6.44
CA ARG A 104 -15.48 16.17 6.88
C ARG A 104 -14.00 15.91 6.67
N THR A 105 -13.54 14.70 6.96
CA THR A 105 -12.16 14.29 6.68
C THR A 105 -11.88 14.30 5.18
N ALA A 106 -12.79 13.80 4.35
CA ALA A 106 -12.66 13.84 2.90
C ALA A 106 -12.55 15.27 2.35
N GLU A 107 -13.39 16.20 2.82
CA GLU A 107 -13.30 17.63 2.47
C GLU A 107 -11.96 18.24 2.92
N ALA A 108 -11.52 17.94 4.14
CA ALA A 108 -10.25 18.43 4.67
C ALA A 108 -9.03 17.84 3.94
N ALA A 109 -9.17 16.68 3.30
CA ALA A 109 -8.12 16.00 2.55
C ALA A 109 -8.12 16.35 1.05
N LYS A 110 -8.94 17.30 0.60
CA LYS A 110 -8.91 17.75 -0.80
C LYS A 110 -7.57 18.38 -1.12
N LYS A 111 -6.93 17.86 -2.16
CA LYS A 111 -5.63 18.33 -2.63
C LYS A 111 -5.79 19.61 -3.47
N PRO A 112 -5.04 20.69 -3.21
CA PRO A 112 -4.99 21.84 -4.13
C PRO A 112 -4.11 21.54 -5.36
N LEU A 113 -4.35 22.29 -6.44
CA LEU A 113 -3.48 22.30 -7.62
C LEU A 113 -2.05 22.70 -7.21
N THR A 114 -1.05 21.97 -7.68
CA THR A 114 0.36 22.26 -7.42
C THR A 114 1.05 22.68 -8.72
N MET A 115 1.40 23.96 -8.79
CA MET A 115 1.98 24.60 -9.98
C MET A 115 3.50 24.42 -10.04
N SER A 116 3.95 23.16 -10.11
CA SER A 116 5.37 22.82 -10.26
C SER A 116 5.59 21.97 -11.50
N ASN A 117 6.45 22.41 -12.40
CA ASN A 117 6.94 21.58 -13.51
C ASN A 117 7.85 20.49 -12.94
N LEU A 118 7.28 19.33 -12.63
CA LEU A 118 8.02 18.19 -12.10
C LEU A 118 8.43 17.27 -13.25
N SER A 119 9.69 16.81 -13.20
CA SER A 119 10.07 15.64 -13.97
C SER A 119 9.25 14.46 -13.47
N VAL A 120 8.61 13.75 -14.40
CA VAL A 120 7.81 12.55 -14.11
C VAL A 120 8.69 11.30 -14.14
N VAL A 121 9.81 11.37 -14.85
CA VAL A 121 10.73 10.26 -15.03
C VAL A 121 11.72 10.23 -13.88
N ASP A 122 11.55 9.25 -13.00
CA ASP A 122 12.58 8.79 -12.08
C ASP A 122 13.30 7.58 -12.68
N PRO A 123 14.64 7.45 -12.52
CA PRO A 123 15.37 6.31 -13.05
C PRO A 123 14.87 5.01 -12.38
N PHE A 124 14.46 4.03 -13.19
CA PHE A 124 14.09 2.71 -12.68
C PHE A 124 15.25 2.09 -11.91
N GLN A 125 14.93 1.47 -10.78
CA GLN A 125 15.88 0.69 -10.00
C GLN A 125 15.26 -0.68 -9.75
N SER A 126 15.99 -1.73 -10.10
CA SER A 126 15.57 -3.08 -9.73
C SER A 126 15.74 -3.27 -8.22
N SER A 127 14.84 -4.05 -7.64
CA SER A 127 15.08 -4.62 -6.31
C SER A 127 16.26 -5.59 -6.38
N GLY A 128 16.88 -5.80 -5.23
CA GLY A 128 17.93 -6.80 -5.09
C GLY A 128 17.38 -8.22 -5.25
N THR A 129 18.25 -9.12 -5.68
CA THR A 129 17.94 -10.54 -5.80
C THR A 129 18.83 -11.30 -4.85
N PHE A 130 18.21 -11.96 -3.88
CA PHE A 130 18.85 -12.82 -2.90
C PHE A 130 18.83 -14.30 -3.33
N SER A 131 17.72 -14.78 -3.88
CA SER A 131 17.56 -16.17 -4.35
C SER A 131 16.47 -16.30 -5.41
N GLU A 132 16.82 -16.23 -6.69
CA GLU A 132 15.86 -16.47 -7.80
C GLU A 132 15.23 -17.86 -7.75
N SER A 133 15.97 -18.85 -7.21
CA SER A 133 15.49 -20.20 -7.01
C SER A 133 14.31 -20.31 -6.02
N SER A 134 13.98 -19.23 -5.30
CA SER A 134 12.81 -19.18 -4.42
C SER A 134 11.49 -19.02 -5.17
N TYR A 135 11.51 -18.56 -6.42
CA TYR A 135 10.29 -18.32 -7.19
C TYR A 135 9.88 -19.53 -8.03
N LYS A 136 8.56 -19.73 -8.12
CA LYS A 136 7.96 -20.61 -9.11
C LYS A 136 8.08 -20.00 -10.49
N ASP A 137 8.21 -20.85 -11.51
CA ASP A 137 8.23 -20.45 -12.91
C ASP A 137 6.83 -20.00 -13.36
N LEU A 138 6.48 -18.77 -13.00
CA LEU A 138 5.20 -18.14 -13.31
C LEU A 138 5.46 -16.85 -14.08
N SER A 139 4.75 -16.66 -15.19
CA SER A 139 4.73 -15.36 -15.85
C SER A 139 4.03 -14.30 -14.99
N LEU A 140 4.36 -13.02 -15.18
CA LEU A 140 3.68 -11.91 -14.50
C LEU A 140 2.16 -11.94 -14.74
N ARG A 141 1.72 -12.30 -15.96
CA ARG A 141 0.29 -12.42 -16.31
C ARG A 141 -0.39 -13.48 -15.45
N GLU A 142 0.24 -14.65 -15.31
CA GLU A 142 -0.29 -15.71 -14.47
C GLU A 142 -0.31 -15.31 -13.00
N LEU A 143 0.77 -14.74 -12.50
CA LEU A 143 0.89 -14.30 -11.11
C LEU A 143 -0.25 -13.35 -10.73
N VAL A 144 -0.46 -12.31 -11.53
CA VAL A 144 -1.51 -11.31 -11.29
C VAL A 144 -2.92 -11.92 -11.39
N ARG A 145 -3.15 -12.83 -12.36
CA ARG A 145 -4.48 -13.44 -12.57
C ARG A 145 -4.81 -14.53 -11.55
N LYS A 146 -3.81 -15.28 -11.07
CA LYS A 146 -3.97 -16.42 -10.15
C LYS A 146 -3.91 -15.99 -8.68
N ARG A 147 -3.26 -14.87 -8.35
CA ARG A 147 -3.22 -14.34 -6.97
C ARG A 147 -4.63 -14.20 -6.38
N ARG A 148 -4.83 -14.76 -5.19
CA ARG A 148 -6.04 -14.63 -4.36
C ARG A 148 -5.65 -14.33 -2.93
N SER A 149 -6.60 -13.81 -2.17
CA SER A 149 -6.45 -13.60 -0.74
C SER A 149 -6.75 -14.89 0.01
N ALA A 150 -5.87 -15.28 0.92
CA ALA A 150 -6.14 -16.38 1.84
C ALA A 150 -7.30 -16.01 2.77
N VAL A 151 -8.27 -16.91 2.93
CA VAL A 151 -9.34 -16.72 3.93
C VAL A 151 -8.85 -17.13 5.33
N ASP A 152 -7.88 -18.06 5.38
CA ASP A 152 -7.26 -18.55 6.60
C ASP A 152 -5.84 -19.07 6.30
N MET A 153 -5.00 -19.22 7.34
CA MET A 153 -3.63 -19.76 7.27
C MET A 153 -3.55 -21.12 7.95
N ASP A 154 -2.71 -22.03 7.44
CA ASP A 154 -2.66 -23.42 7.89
C ASP A 154 -1.93 -23.66 9.23
N GLY A 155 -1.33 -22.62 9.82
CA GLY A 155 -0.62 -22.69 11.09
C GLY A 155 0.65 -23.55 11.09
N SER A 156 1.09 -24.08 9.95
CA SER A 156 2.14 -25.11 9.85
C SER A 156 3.15 -24.87 8.73
N THR A 157 2.78 -24.15 7.67
CA THR A 157 3.70 -23.77 6.59
C THR A 157 4.87 -22.95 7.16
N VAL A 158 6.06 -23.28 6.68
CA VAL A 158 7.31 -22.62 7.03
C VAL A 158 7.92 -21.96 5.80
N MET A 159 8.70 -20.91 6.02
CA MET A 159 9.44 -20.17 4.99
C MET A 159 10.92 -20.16 5.36
N SER A 160 11.85 -20.22 4.40
CA SER A 160 13.28 -20.01 4.71
C SER A 160 13.57 -18.52 4.94
N LYS A 161 14.61 -18.18 5.71
CA LYS A 161 15.04 -16.79 5.87
C LYS A 161 15.43 -16.14 4.54
N GLU A 162 15.96 -16.92 3.60
CA GLU A 162 16.35 -16.46 2.26
C GLU A 162 15.11 -15.96 1.49
N THR A 163 14.04 -16.75 1.49
CA THR A 163 12.76 -16.36 0.87
C THR A 163 12.15 -15.16 1.59
N PHE A 164 12.24 -15.11 2.92
CA PHE A 164 11.76 -13.96 3.70
C PHE A 164 12.49 -12.66 3.33
N TYR A 165 13.83 -12.68 3.28
CA TYR A 165 14.62 -11.51 2.87
C TYR A 165 14.35 -11.11 1.41
N GLN A 166 14.18 -12.09 0.52
CA GLN A 166 13.82 -11.84 -0.87
C GLN A 166 12.48 -11.05 -0.98
N ILE A 167 11.44 -11.50 -0.27
CA ILE A 167 10.14 -10.80 -0.26
C ILE A 167 10.30 -9.36 0.26
N LEU A 168 11.06 -9.17 1.34
CA LEU A 168 11.23 -7.85 1.94
C LEU A 168 12.09 -6.91 1.08
N LEU A 169 13.07 -7.41 0.32
CA LEU A 169 13.82 -6.60 -0.65
C LEU A 169 12.89 -5.98 -1.70
N HIS A 170 11.86 -6.70 -2.14
CA HIS A 170 10.85 -6.15 -3.04
C HIS A 170 9.91 -5.15 -2.36
N CYS A 171 9.81 -5.15 -1.03
CA CYS A 171 9.06 -4.15 -0.26
C CYS A 171 9.83 -2.83 -0.08
N VAL A 172 11.13 -2.80 -0.39
CA VAL A 172 11.96 -1.60 -0.31
C VAL A 172 11.73 -0.70 -1.55
N PRO A 173 11.39 0.58 -1.34
CA PRO A 173 10.92 1.45 -2.43
C PRO A 173 12.03 1.91 -3.38
N SER A 174 13.30 1.98 -2.95
CA SER A 174 14.39 2.57 -3.75
C SER A 174 15.20 1.56 -4.56
N GLY A 175 15.02 0.26 -4.32
CA GLY A 175 15.80 -0.80 -4.96
C GLY A 175 17.24 -0.88 -4.46
N SER A 176 18.06 -1.69 -5.13
CA SER A 176 19.47 -1.86 -4.77
C SER A 176 20.30 -0.72 -5.34
N HIS A 177 20.68 0.23 -4.47
CA HIS A 177 21.27 1.50 -4.89
C HIS A 177 22.70 1.74 -4.38
N GLY A 178 23.53 0.67 -4.37
CA GLY A 178 24.97 0.79 -4.11
C GLY A 178 25.34 1.58 -2.84
N GLY A 179 24.55 1.43 -1.77
CA GLY A 179 24.77 2.07 -0.47
C GLY A 179 24.11 3.44 -0.25
N LYS A 180 23.25 3.92 -1.16
CA LYS A 180 22.44 5.12 -0.90
C LYS A 180 21.23 4.79 -0.02
N LYS A 181 20.83 5.76 0.81
CA LYS A 181 19.66 5.65 1.68
C LYS A 181 18.38 5.37 0.90
N HIS A 182 17.58 4.43 1.38
CA HIS A 182 16.23 4.19 0.91
C HIS A 182 15.33 5.35 1.32
N VAL A 183 14.76 6.06 0.34
CA VAL A 183 13.89 7.22 0.54
C VAL A 183 12.89 7.31 -0.62
N ARG A 184 13.44 7.44 -1.83
CA ARG A 184 12.69 7.63 -3.08
C ARG A 184 12.01 6.35 -3.53
N GLN A 185 10.84 6.47 -4.13
CA GLN A 185 10.14 5.35 -4.73
C GLN A 185 10.57 5.15 -6.18
N LEU A 186 11.48 4.20 -6.42
CA LEU A 186 12.15 3.94 -7.70
C LEU A 186 11.93 2.52 -8.24
N THR A 187 11.52 1.58 -7.39
CA THR A 187 11.18 0.21 -7.78
C THR A 187 9.74 0.09 -8.26
N LEU A 188 9.44 -0.95 -9.03
CA LEU A 188 8.06 -1.29 -9.37
C LEU A 188 7.39 -2.00 -8.18
N PRO A 189 6.10 -1.74 -7.91
CA PRO A 189 5.23 -0.70 -8.46
C PRO A 189 5.38 0.69 -7.80
N PHE A 190 6.21 0.83 -6.77
CA PHE A 190 6.31 2.06 -5.96
C PHE A 190 6.62 3.33 -6.76
N ARG A 191 7.40 3.26 -7.84
CA ARG A 191 7.75 4.42 -8.68
C ARG A 191 6.57 5.10 -9.36
N SER A 192 5.40 4.47 -9.33
CA SER A 192 4.14 5.10 -9.74
C SER A 192 3.69 6.22 -8.79
N LEU A 193 4.10 6.20 -7.52
CA LEU A 193 3.80 7.28 -6.58
C LEU A 193 4.82 8.42 -6.73
N ALA A 194 4.38 9.64 -6.45
CA ALA A 194 5.16 10.86 -6.68
C ALA A 194 5.84 11.41 -5.42
N TRP A 195 5.72 10.72 -4.28
CA TRP A 195 6.30 11.11 -2.99
C TRP A 195 7.32 10.08 -2.50
N ASP A 196 8.16 10.49 -1.55
CA ASP A 196 9.07 9.61 -0.81
C ASP A 196 8.28 8.68 0.12
N SER A 197 8.82 7.49 0.42
CA SER A 197 8.10 6.53 1.25
C SER A 197 7.85 7.07 2.65
N GLU A 198 6.60 7.01 3.10
CA GLU A 198 6.18 7.44 4.44
C GLU A 198 5.66 6.27 5.28
N VAL A 199 5.58 5.06 4.71
CA VAL A 199 5.04 3.87 5.39
C VAL A 199 6.15 2.85 5.65
N HIS A 200 6.29 2.41 6.89
CA HIS A 200 7.20 1.37 7.34
C HIS A 200 6.44 0.09 7.71
N ALA A 201 7.12 -0.97 8.13
CA ALA A 201 6.46 -2.18 8.61
C ALA A 201 7.07 -2.71 9.91
N ALA A 202 6.24 -2.92 10.93
CA ALA A 202 6.57 -3.71 12.11
C ALA A 202 6.13 -5.16 11.85
N LEU A 203 7.06 -6.12 11.87
CA LEU A 203 6.82 -7.51 11.48
C LEU A 203 6.86 -8.44 12.70
N PHE A 204 5.87 -9.32 12.80
CA PHE A 204 5.80 -10.40 13.76
C PHE A 204 6.18 -11.71 13.05
N VAL A 205 7.41 -12.18 13.28
CA VAL A 205 7.99 -13.36 12.63
C VAL A 205 7.66 -14.61 13.45
N HIS A 206 7.04 -15.62 12.81
CA HIS A 206 6.51 -16.80 13.49
C HIS A 206 7.15 -18.12 13.03
N ARG A 207 7.27 -18.35 11.72
CA ARG A 207 7.70 -19.63 11.11
C ARG A 207 8.69 -19.42 9.96
N VAL A 208 9.72 -18.61 10.22
CA VAL A 208 10.83 -18.38 9.29
C VAL A 208 12.05 -19.19 9.75
N VAL A 209 12.41 -20.23 9.00
CA VAL A 209 13.52 -21.13 9.31
C VAL A 209 14.84 -20.38 9.14
N GLY A 210 15.72 -20.48 10.14
CA GLY A 210 17.01 -19.79 10.15
C GLY A 210 16.96 -18.34 10.62
N LEU A 211 15.77 -17.84 11.02
CA LEU A 211 15.60 -16.52 11.64
C LEU A 211 14.90 -16.70 13.01
N PRO A 212 15.36 -16.06 14.09
CA PRO A 212 14.66 -16.09 15.36
C PRO A 212 13.21 -15.61 15.23
N LYS A 213 12.29 -16.22 16.00
CA LYS A 213 10.94 -15.67 16.15
C LYS A 213 11.03 -14.36 16.92
N GLY A 214 10.23 -13.38 16.54
CA GLY A 214 10.24 -12.10 17.23
C GLY A 214 9.56 -10.97 16.50
N LEU A 215 9.77 -9.78 17.04
CA LEU A 215 9.37 -8.51 16.48
C LEU A 215 10.55 -7.90 15.71
N TYR A 216 10.30 -7.55 14.46
CA TYR A 216 11.24 -6.93 13.54
C TYR A 216 10.65 -5.62 12.98
N PHE A 217 11.49 -4.78 12.39
CA PHE A 217 11.06 -3.53 11.78
C PHE A 217 11.78 -3.31 10.45
N LEU A 218 11.00 -3.13 9.38
CA LEU A 218 11.48 -2.76 8.04
C LEU A 218 11.34 -1.25 7.85
N VAL A 219 12.48 -0.58 7.76
CA VAL A 219 12.55 0.88 7.59
C VAL A 219 12.63 1.23 6.11
N ARG A 220 11.48 1.49 5.49
CA ARG A 220 11.40 1.82 4.05
C ARG A 220 11.91 3.22 3.67
N ASN A 221 12.01 4.13 4.65
CA ASN A 221 12.64 5.44 4.51
C ASN A 221 13.64 5.66 5.65
N GLU A 222 14.93 5.59 5.32
CA GLU A 222 16.02 5.66 6.30
C GLU A 222 16.23 7.07 6.90
N ASN A 223 15.59 8.10 6.34
CA ASN A 223 15.56 9.40 7.01
C ASN A 223 14.74 9.38 8.30
N HIS A 224 13.84 8.39 8.48
CA HIS A 224 13.03 8.25 9.68
C HIS A 224 13.66 7.30 10.72
N LEU A 225 14.82 6.69 10.44
CA LEU A 225 15.40 5.65 11.29
C LEU A 225 15.69 6.15 12.72
N ASP A 226 16.33 7.30 12.86
CA ASP A 226 16.72 7.83 14.17
C ASP A 226 15.48 8.18 15.01
N ASP A 227 14.47 8.74 14.36
CA ASP A 227 13.18 9.05 14.98
C ASP A 227 12.43 7.78 15.41
N LEU A 228 12.41 6.75 14.55
CA LEU A 228 11.82 5.46 14.90
C LEU A 228 12.53 4.81 16.09
N LYS A 229 13.87 4.86 16.14
CA LYS A 229 14.64 4.35 17.29
C LYS A 229 14.32 5.10 18.58
N LYS A 230 14.19 6.43 18.49
CA LYS A 230 13.90 7.30 19.63
C LYS A 230 12.47 7.14 20.15
N ASP A 231 11.51 7.01 19.24
CA ASP A 231 10.07 7.04 19.56
C ASP A 231 9.49 5.65 19.84
N THR A 232 10.26 4.58 19.60
CA THR A 232 9.93 3.22 20.04
C THR A 232 10.52 2.90 21.42
N ARG A 233 10.15 1.75 21.98
CA ARG A 233 10.64 1.28 23.29
C ARG A 233 12.17 1.26 23.35
N ALA A 234 12.73 1.81 24.44
CA ALA A 234 14.17 1.91 24.64
C ALA A 234 14.87 0.55 24.79
N GLU A 235 14.11 -0.50 25.14
CA GLU A 235 14.61 -1.87 25.27
C GLU A 235 14.78 -2.59 23.92
N PHE A 236 14.29 -2.01 22.81
CA PHE A 236 14.44 -2.63 21.49
C PHE A 236 15.88 -2.60 21.02
N LYS A 237 16.33 -3.75 20.51
CA LYS A 237 17.72 -3.98 20.13
C LYS A 237 18.16 -3.15 18.92
N TRP A 238 17.29 -3.01 17.92
CA TRP A 238 17.59 -2.37 16.63
C TRP A 238 18.84 -2.94 15.95
N VAL A 239 18.96 -4.27 15.92
CA VAL A 239 20.12 -4.99 15.36
C VAL A 239 19.75 -5.60 14.02
N LYS A 240 20.64 -5.48 13.03
CA LYS A 240 20.44 -6.11 11.72
C LYS A 240 20.54 -7.64 11.88
N PRO A 241 19.56 -8.44 11.40
CA PRO A 241 19.58 -9.87 11.63
C PRO A 241 20.64 -10.59 10.81
N ASP A 242 21.02 -11.78 11.26
CA ASP A 242 22.07 -12.58 10.65
C ASP A 242 21.77 -12.92 9.18
N GLY A 243 22.77 -12.70 8.31
CA GLY A 243 22.66 -12.92 6.88
C GLY A 243 21.69 -11.99 6.14
N CYS A 244 21.22 -10.92 6.79
CA CYS A 244 20.38 -9.90 6.17
C CYS A 244 21.18 -9.10 5.12
N PRO A 245 20.68 -8.93 3.89
CA PRO A 245 21.33 -8.13 2.85
C PRO A 245 21.65 -6.70 3.29
N ASP A 246 22.74 -6.13 2.80
CA ASP A 246 23.17 -4.77 3.15
C ASP A 246 22.14 -3.70 2.76
N ASP A 247 21.48 -3.89 1.62
CA ASP A 247 20.40 -3.06 1.07
C ASP A 247 19.01 -3.39 1.62
N LEU A 248 18.92 -4.26 2.63
CA LEU A 248 17.68 -4.52 3.36
C LEU A 248 17.74 -3.82 4.73
N PRO A 249 17.04 -2.68 4.93
CA PRO A 249 16.97 -1.95 6.21
C PRO A 249 15.99 -2.63 7.19
N LEU A 250 16.28 -3.89 7.52
CA LEU A 250 15.51 -4.71 8.46
C LEU A 250 16.27 -4.82 9.78
N TYR A 251 15.55 -4.66 10.89
CA TYR A 251 16.12 -4.70 12.23
C TYR A 251 15.29 -5.61 13.14
N GLU A 252 15.94 -6.48 13.90
CA GLU A 252 15.34 -7.17 15.03
C GLU A 252 15.15 -6.19 16.19
N LEU A 253 13.92 -6.12 16.72
CA LEU A 253 13.59 -5.32 17.89
C LEU A 253 13.60 -6.16 19.16
N ALA A 254 12.95 -7.33 19.14
CA ALA A 254 12.89 -8.23 20.28
C ALA A 254 12.67 -9.68 19.80
N SER A 255 13.38 -10.64 20.41
CA SER A 255 13.13 -12.07 20.16
C SER A 255 12.03 -12.59 21.07
N GLY A 256 11.23 -13.54 20.58
CA GLY A 256 10.14 -14.16 21.34
C GLY A 256 9.04 -14.70 20.45
N ASP A 257 8.18 -15.55 21.01
CA ASP A 257 6.99 -16.00 20.28
C ASP A 257 5.91 -14.91 20.29
N CYS A 258 5.73 -14.25 19.16
CA CYS A 258 4.76 -13.16 19.00
C CYS A 258 3.40 -13.62 18.46
N ARG A 259 3.10 -14.92 18.36
CA ARG A 259 1.83 -15.41 17.75
C ARG A 259 0.59 -14.91 18.49
N GLU A 260 0.52 -15.11 19.80
CA GLU A 260 -0.62 -14.60 20.60
C GLU A 260 -0.72 -13.07 20.57
N LEU A 261 0.42 -12.39 20.48
CA LEU A 261 0.47 -10.94 20.37
C LEU A 261 -0.11 -10.47 19.04
N SER A 262 0.37 -11.00 17.90
CA SER A 262 -0.10 -10.60 16.56
C SER A 262 -1.58 -10.87 16.38
N LYS A 263 -2.09 -12.01 16.86
CA LYS A 263 -3.52 -12.32 16.89
C LYS A 263 -4.31 -11.26 17.63
N ARG A 264 -3.93 -10.91 18.87
CA ARG A 264 -4.64 -9.91 19.69
C ARG A 264 -4.64 -8.54 19.01
N LEU A 265 -3.49 -8.10 18.50
CA LEU A 265 -3.37 -6.81 17.81
C LEU A 265 -4.26 -6.74 16.57
N SER A 266 -4.42 -7.84 15.84
CA SER A 266 -5.29 -7.95 14.67
C SER A 266 -6.73 -8.38 15.01
N CYS A 267 -7.37 -7.73 16.00
CA CYS A 267 -8.76 -8.02 16.41
C CYS A 267 -9.03 -9.50 16.75
N HIS A 268 -8.08 -10.18 17.39
CA HIS A 268 -8.16 -11.61 17.74
C HIS A 268 -8.27 -12.57 16.54
N GLN A 269 -7.88 -12.15 15.34
CA GLN A 269 -7.94 -12.98 14.13
C GLN A 269 -6.75 -13.96 14.05
N ASP A 270 -7.04 -15.26 13.98
CA ASP A 270 -6.04 -16.35 13.91
C ASP A 270 -5.09 -16.23 12.71
N ILE A 271 -5.57 -15.65 11.60
CA ILE A 271 -4.79 -15.46 10.37
C ILE A 271 -3.49 -14.65 10.59
N ALA A 272 -3.45 -13.80 11.63
CA ALA A 272 -2.25 -13.04 11.99
C ALA A 272 -1.19 -13.88 12.71
N SER A 273 -1.59 -14.92 13.44
CA SER A 273 -0.70 -15.83 14.18
C SER A 273 -0.33 -17.09 13.40
N ASP A 274 -1.15 -17.49 12.44
CA ASP A 274 -1.02 -18.77 11.74
C ASP A 274 -0.17 -18.70 10.46
N GLY A 275 0.15 -17.49 9.99
CA GLY A 275 1.11 -17.29 8.90
C GLY A 275 2.56 -17.58 9.27
N CYS A 276 3.44 -17.45 8.28
CA CYS A 276 4.89 -17.42 8.45
C CYS A 276 5.33 -16.14 9.19
N PHE A 277 4.72 -15.02 8.82
CA PHE A 277 4.84 -13.74 9.52
C PHE A 277 3.58 -12.90 9.27
N SER A 278 3.31 -11.96 10.16
CA SER A 278 2.36 -10.86 9.96
C SER A 278 3.04 -9.51 10.18
N LEU A 279 2.39 -8.42 9.83
CA LEU A 279 2.92 -7.08 10.01
C LEU A 279 1.83 -6.03 10.19
N GLY A 280 2.20 -4.94 10.88
CA GLY A 280 1.48 -3.67 10.89
C GLY A 280 2.26 -2.62 10.10
N MET A 281 1.58 -1.89 9.23
CA MET A 281 2.15 -0.83 8.40
C MET A 281 2.08 0.50 9.16
N ILE A 282 3.24 1.04 9.51
CA ILE A 282 3.39 2.20 10.39
C ILE A 282 3.74 3.43 9.56
N ALA A 283 2.83 4.39 9.46
CA ALA A 283 3.04 5.61 8.71
C ALA A 283 3.70 6.70 9.55
N HIS A 284 4.67 7.41 8.98
CA HIS A 284 5.13 8.71 9.45
C HIS A 284 4.01 9.73 9.18
N PHE A 285 3.15 9.92 10.17
CA PHE A 285 1.80 10.45 9.99
C PHE A 285 1.74 11.96 10.17
N GLU A 286 1.67 12.46 11.40
CA GLU A 286 1.48 13.89 11.66
C GLU A 286 2.51 14.79 10.95
N PRO A 287 3.83 14.49 10.94
CA PRO A 287 4.77 15.34 10.24
C PRO A 287 4.51 15.39 8.73
N THR A 288 4.11 14.27 8.11
CA THR A 288 3.73 14.23 6.69
C THR A 288 2.53 15.10 6.42
N LEU A 289 1.47 14.98 7.23
CA LEU A 289 0.26 15.79 7.08
C LEU A 289 0.54 17.29 7.29
N ARG A 290 1.39 17.65 8.25
CA ARG A 290 1.76 19.04 8.53
C ARG A 290 2.66 19.64 7.46
N ASN A 291 3.62 18.88 6.96
CA ASN A 291 4.65 19.39 6.04
C ASN A 291 4.20 19.38 4.58
N LYS A 292 3.41 18.39 4.16
CA LYS A 292 2.94 18.24 2.76
C LYS A 292 1.47 18.64 2.58
N GLY A 293 0.67 18.51 3.64
CA GLY A 293 -0.76 18.82 3.67
C GLY A 293 -1.63 17.62 4.03
N SER A 294 -2.84 17.90 4.52
CA SER A 294 -3.84 16.90 4.94
C SER A 294 -4.23 15.91 3.82
N TRP A 295 -4.12 16.32 2.56
CA TRP A 295 -4.34 15.47 1.39
C TRP A 295 -3.36 14.29 1.29
N MET A 296 -2.27 14.28 2.05
CA MET A 296 -1.42 13.09 2.18
C MET A 296 -2.10 11.96 2.95
N TYR A 297 -3.13 12.22 3.76
CA TYR A 297 -3.85 11.19 4.51
C TYR A 297 -4.30 10.01 3.62
N PRO A 298 -5.09 10.21 2.54
CA PRO A 298 -5.42 9.12 1.62
C PRO A 298 -4.19 8.54 0.91
N ARG A 299 -3.16 9.35 0.63
CA ARG A 299 -1.92 8.90 -0.05
C ARG A 299 -1.12 7.91 0.80
N LEU A 300 -1.14 8.06 2.13
CA LEU A 300 -0.55 7.07 3.04
C LEU A 300 -1.25 5.71 2.91
N PHE A 301 -2.58 5.68 2.80
CA PHE A 301 -3.31 4.44 2.52
C PHE A 301 -3.01 3.88 1.13
N TRP A 302 -2.80 4.72 0.12
CA TRP A 302 -2.38 4.24 -1.19
C TRP A 302 -1.01 3.55 -1.11
N GLU A 303 -0.07 4.13 -0.37
CA GLU A 303 1.24 3.50 -0.15
C GLU A 303 1.10 2.14 0.58
N THR A 304 0.22 2.03 1.59
CA THR A 304 -0.08 0.74 2.25
C THR A 304 -0.67 -0.28 1.27
N GLY A 305 -1.54 0.16 0.35
CA GLY A 305 -2.15 -0.70 -0.66
C GLY A 305 -1.13 -1.19 -1.70
N VAL A 306 -0.22 -0.31 -2.13
CA VAL A 306 0.88 -0.68 -3.04
C VAL A 306 1.82 -1.68 -2.36
N LEU A 307 2.18 -1.47 -1.09
CA LEU A 307 2.98 -2.41 -0.30
C LEU A 307 2.26 -3.76 -0.12
N GLY A 308 0.96 -3.74 0.19
CA GLY A 308 0.14 -4.94 0.28
C GLY A 308 0.07 -5.71 -1.03
N GLN A 309 -0.01 -5.02 -2.17
CA GLN A 309 0.00 -5.65 -3.48
C GLN A 309 1.35 -6.31 -3.80
N VAL A 310 2.48 -5.73 -3.39
CA VAL A 310 3.80 -6.38 -3.47
C VAL A 310 3.79 -7.66 -2.65
N LEU A 311 3.40 -7.59 -1.38
CA LEU A 311 3.33 -8.76 -0.49
C LEU A 311 2.46 -9.88 -1.08
N TYR A 312 1.32 -9.53 -1.67
CA TYR A 312 0.46 -10.49 -2.36
C TYR A 312 1.15 -11.24 -3.50
N LEU A 313 1.86 -10.51 -4.36
CA LEU A 313 2.47 -11.09 -5.55
C LEU A 313 3.73 -11.87 -5.20
N GLU A 314 4.57 -11.33 -4.34
CA GLU A 314 5.77 -11.98 -3.82
C GLU A 314 5.40 -13.30 -3.12
N SER A 315 4.37 -13.28 -2.26
CA SER A 315 3.87 -14.50 -1.59
C SER A 315 3.40 -15.54 -2.59
N HIS A 316 2.67 -15.13 -3.63
CA HIS A 316 2.20 -16.06 -4.65
C HIS A 316 3.35 -16.62 -5.51
N ALA A 317 4.36 -15.78 -5.80
CA ALA A 317 5.53 -16.16 -6.59
C ALA A 317 6.38 -17.22 -5.88
N VAL A 318 6.53 -17.12 -4.56
CA VAL A 318 7.23 -18.15 -3.75
C VAL A 318 6.31 -19.33 -3.40
N GLY A 319 5.07 -19.32 -3.87
CA GLY A 319 4.17 -20.45 -3.80
C GLY A 319 3.27 -20.55 -2.58
N ILE A 320 3.18 -19.50 -1.78
CA ILE A 320 2.29 -19.39 -0.62
C ILE A 320 1.20 -18.34 -0.88
N SER A 321 0.52 -17.87 0.17
CA SER A 321 -0.52 -16.85 0.07
C SER A 321 -0.32 -15.74 1.09
N ALA A 322 -1.15 -14.73 0.91
CA ALA A 322 -1.09 -13.47 1.61
C ALA A 322 -2.52 -12.99 1.84
N THR A 323 -2.73 -12.17 2.86
CA THR A 323 -4.00 -11.47 3.10
C THR A 323 -3.76 -10.16 3.84
N GLY A 324 -4.47 -9.12 3.41
CA GLY A 324 -4.55 -7.87 4.14
C GLY A 324 -5.56 -7.97 5.28
N ILE A 325 -5.26 -7.31 6.39
CA ILE A 325 -6.05 -7.32 7.61
C ILE A 325 -6.47 -5.87 7.90
N GLY A 326 -7.74 -5.58 7.64
CA GLY A 326 -8.31 -4.25 7.86
C GLY A 326 -8.78 -3.97 9.29
N CYS A 327 -8.98 -5.00 10.12
CA CYS A 327 -9.32 -4.83 11.54
C CYS A 327 -8.10 -5.09 12.42
N PHE A 328 -7.71 -4.09 13.20
CA PHE A 328 -6.70 -4.17 14.23
C PHE A 328 -7.00 -3.14 15.32
N PHE A 329 -6.32 -3.24 16.46
CA PHE A 329 -6.42 -2.27 17.53
C PHE A 329 -5.20 -1.34 17.52
N ASP A 330 -5.40 -0.11 17.04
CA ASP A 330 -4.35 0.92 16.86
C ASP A 330 -3.58 1.21 18.16
N ASP A 331 -4.30 1.48 19.26
CA ASP A 331 -3.69 1.83 20.55
C ASP A 331 -2.83 0.68 21.12
N PRO A 332 -3.29 -0.58 21.17
CA PRO A 332 -2.43 -1.72 21.49
C PRO A 332 -1.20 -1.88 20.61
N VAL A 333 -1.28 -1.59 19.31
CA VAL A 333 -0.11 -1.61 18.42
C VAL A 333 0.90 -0.54 18.86
N HIS A 334 0.42 0.67 19.16
CA HIS A 334 1.26 1.75 19.66
C HIS A 334 1.90 1.41 21.01
N GLU A 335 1.13 0.84 21.94
CA GLU A 335 1.64 0.39 23.25
C GLU A 335 2.77 -0.63 23.09
N VAL A 336 2.59 -1.64 22.24
CA VAL A 336 3.61 -2.68 21.96
C VAL A 336 4.88 -2.05 21.39
N LEU A 337 4.76 -1.13 20.45
CA LEU A 337 5.90 -0.46 19.83
C LEU A 337 6.51 0.65 20.71
N GLY A 338 5.77 1.15 21.70
CA GLY A 338 6.16 2.30 22.52
C GLY A 338 5.86 3.66 21.87
N LEU A 339 5.15 3.68 20.74
CA LEU A 339 4.80 4.89 20.00
C LEU A 339 3.82 5.74 20.80
N LYS A 340 4.00 7.06 20.75
CA LYS A 340 3.16 8.04 21.46
C LYS A 340 2.72 9.17 20.52
N GLY A 341 1.56 9.72 20.81
CA GLY A 341 0.99 10.81 20.01
C GLY A 341 0.67 10.39 18.59
N SER A 342 0.74 11.34 17.65
CA SER A 342 0.34 11.18 16.25
C SER A 342 1.50 11.12 15.25
N LYS A 343 2.75 11.10 15.73
CA LYS A 343 3.92 11.14 14.84
C LYS A 343 4.01 9.91 13.94
N PHE A 344 3.79 8.73 14.51
CA PHE A 344 3.69 7.48 13.78
C PHE A 344 2.33 6.82 14.08
N GLN A 345 1.65 6.29 13.07
CA GLN A 345 0.34 5.65 13.23
C GLN A 345 0.27 4.32 12.47
N SER A 346 -0.36 3.30 13.05
CA SER A 346 -0.70 2.07 12.32
C SER A 346 -1.84 2.34 11.34
N LEU A 347 -1.70 1.96 10.08
CA LEU A 347 -2.74 2.20 9.06
C LEU A 347 -3.32 0.92 8.45
N TYR A 348 -2.54 -0.16 8.38
CA TYR A 348 -2.99 -1.39 7.76
C TYR A 348 -2.18 -2.59 8.22
N HIS A 349 -2.80 -3.75 8.38
CA HIS A 349 -2.10 -4.98 8.75
C HIS A 349 -2.08 -5.97 7.59
N PHE A 350 -1.16 -6.93 7.63
CA PHE A 350 -1.01 -7.92 6.59
C PHE A 350 -0.44 -9.23 7.15
N THR A 351 -0.69 -10.35 6.50
CA THR A 351 -0.17 -11.68 6.86
C THR A 351 0.25 -12.46 5.64
N VAL A 352 1.27 -13.28 5.78
CA VAL A 352 1.87 -14.10 4.72
C VAL A 352 2.10 -15.51 5.26
N GLY A 353 1.61 -16.53 4.55
CA GLY A 353 1.70 -17.92 4.99
C GLY A 353 1.04 -18.92 4.05
N GLY A 354 1.05 -20.19 4.44
CA GLY A 354 0.35 -21.25 3.71
C GLY A 354 -1.17 -21.10 3.86
N PRO A 355 -1.94 -21.04 2.75
CA PRO A 355 -3.38 -20.87 2.83
C PRO A 355 -4.08 -22.18 3.25
N VAL A 356 -5.18 -22.07 3.98
CA VAL A 356 -6.18 -23.16 4.04
C VAL A 356 -6.98 -23.14 2.73
N VAL A 357 -6.86 -24.21 1.93
CA VAL A 357 -7.57 -24.33 0.65
C VAL A 357 -8.99 -24.85 0.87
N ASP A 358 -10.00 -23.99 0.68
CA ASP A 358 -11.39 -24.41 0.67
C ASP A 358 -11.76 -25.08 -0.66
N LYS A 359 -11.78 -26.42 -0.65
CA LYS A 359 -12.10 -27.25 -1.83
C LYS A 359 -13.55 -27.10 -2.31
N ARG A 360 -14.44 -26.43 -1.56
CA ARG A 360 -15.82 -26.15 -1.97
C ARG A 360 -15.91 -24.96 -2.91
N ILE A 361 -14.89 -24.09 -2.92
CA ILE A 361 -14.85 -22.92 -3.79
C ILE A 361 -14.49 -23.37 -5.20
N MET A 362 -15.43 -23.19 -6.13
CA MET A 362 -15.23 -23.52 -7.54
C MET A 362 -14.38 -22.45 -8.22
N SER A 363 -13.25 -22.87 -8.82
CA SER A 363 -12.32 -21.99 -9.53
C SER A 363 -12.56 -22.04 -11.03
N LEU A 364 -13.67 -21.45 -11.48
CA LEU A 364 -13.91 -21.21 -12.90
C LEU A 364 -13.06 -20.03 -13.40
N PRO A 365 -12.68 -20.02 -14.70
CA PRO A 365 -12.14 -18.83 -15.33
C PRO A 365 -13.09 -17.64 -15.17
N ALA A 366 -12.55 -16.45 -14.93
CA ALA A 366 -13.35 -15.22 -14.74
C ALA A 366 -14.21 -14.88 -15.98
N TYR A 367 -13.81 -15.35 -17.16
CA TYR A 367 -14.53 -15.24 -18.42
C TYR A 367 -14.35 -16.55 -19.20
N PRO A 368 -15.35 -17.01 -19.98
CA PRO A 368 -15.13 -18.10 -20.94
C PRO A 368 -14.02 -17.68 -21.90
N GLY A 369 -12.84 -18.32 -21.79
CA GLY A 369 -11.71 -18.02 -22.66
C GLY A 369 -12.00 -18.43 -24.10
N THR A 370 -11.41 -17.72 -25.05
CA THR A 370 -11.23 -18.26 -26.40
C THR A 370 -10.41 -19.54 -26.30
N SER A 371 -10.71 -20.55 -27.13
CA SER A 371 -10.08 -21.88 -27.11
C SER A 371 -8.56 -21.89 -27.34
N ASP A 372 -7.97 -20.74 -27.63
CA ASP A 372 -6.57 -20.57 -27.98
C ASP A 372 -5.85 -19.76 -26.88
N ASP A 373 -5.57 -20.41 -25.75
CA ASP A 373 -4.53 -19.98 -24.81
C ASP A 373 -3.41 -21.03 -24.88
N ALA A 374 -2.45 -20.80 -25.79
CA ALA A 374 -1.19 -21.54 -25.92
C ALA A 374 -0.02 -20.69 -25.42
#